data_AF-A0A967N5E8-F1
#
_entry.id   AF-A0A967N5E8-F1
#
_cell.length_a   1.000
_cell.length_b   1.000
_cell.length_c   1.000
_cell.angle_alpha   90.00
_cell.angle_beta   90.00
_cell.angle_gamma   90.00
#
_symmetry.space_group_name_H-M   'P 1'
#
loop_
_entity.id
_entity.type
_entity.pdbx_description
1 polymer ?
#
loop_
_entity_poly.entity_id
_entity_poly.type
_entity_poly.pdbx_seq_one_letter_code
_entity_poly.pdbx_strand_id
1 'polypeptide(L)'
;YPSIEDVPDAVDLAVIAVPASQVHDIVASCGRMGVKGLVIVSAGFAESGDEGRRRQEEVVATAREHGMRIVGPNCLGIAATDPRVRLNATFAPAPPPPGRAAMCSQSGALGVAVIAQARRVSLGLSAFVSVGNKADVADHDLLEFWGDDPATDVILFYLESFTDPDHLSRIA
;
A
#
# COMPACT_ATOMS: atom_id res chain seq x y z
N TYR A 1 -15.81 -13.46 -8.73
CA TYR A 1 -15.27 -14.09 -9.96
C TYR A 1 -14.18 -15.09 -9.55
N PRO A 2 -14.03 -16.24 -10.25
CA PRO A 2 -12.98 -17.22 -9.96
C PRO A 2 -11.55 -16.71 -10.25
N SER A 3 -11.40 -15.91 -11.32
CA SER A 3 -10.18 -15.21 -11.69
C SER A 3 -10.45 -13.70 -11.87
N ILE A 4 -9.38 -12.89 -11.82
CA ILE A 4 -9.42 -11.48 -12.25
C ILE A 4 -9.75 -11.36 -13.75
N GLU A 5 -9.39 -12.38 -14.54
CA GLU A 5 -9.67 -12.45 -15.98
C GLU A 5 -11.16 -12.63 -16.29
N ASP A 6 -11.94 -13.12 -15.32
CA ASP A 6 -13.39 -13.31 -15.47
C ASP A 6 -14.18 -12.06 -15.07
N VAL A 7 -13.52 -10.98 -14.62
CA VAL A 7 -14.19 -9.73 -14.27
C VAL A 7 -14.60 -9.01 -15.56
N PRO A 8 -15.89 -8.69 -15.76
CA PRO A 8 -16.37 -8.10 -17.01
C PRO A 8 -16.01 -6.61 -17.16
N ASP A 9 -15.71 -5.96 -16.04
CA ASP A 9 -15.36 -4.54 -15.96
C ASP A 9 -13.84 -4.34 -15.84
N ALA A 10 -13.37 -3.15 -16.24
CA ALA A 10 -11.99 -2.76 -16.01
C ALA A 10 -11.71 -2.65 -14.50
N VAL A 11 -10.55 -3.17 -14.07
CA VAL A 11 -10.11 -3.13 -12.68
C VAL A 11 -8.87 -2.26 -12.56
N ASP A 12 -8.97 -1.14 -11.83
CA ASP A 12 -7.82 -0.23 -11.64
C ASP A 12 -6.91 -0.64 -10.48
N LEU A 13 -7.47 -1.29 -9.46
CA LEU A 13 -6.81 -1.65 -8.20
C LEU A 13 -7.15 -3.10 -7.81
N ALA A 14 -6.13 -3.93 -7.56
CA ALA A 14 -6.29 -5.27 -7.01
C ALA A 14 -5.70 -5.38 -5.60
N VAL A 15 -6.49 -5.91 -4.66
CA VAL A 15 -6.03 -6.25 -3.30
C VAL A 15 -5.74 -7.76 -3.26
N ILE A 16 -4.49 -8.12 -3.06
CA ILE A 16 -4.01 -9.51 -3.12
C ILE A 16 -3.77 -10.02 -1.70
N ALA A 17 -4.61 -10.97 -1.28
CA ALA A 17 -4.61 -11.58 0.05
C ALA A 17 -4.64 -13.11 -0.02
N VAL A 18 -3.77 -13.69 -0.85
CA VAL A 18 -3.60 -15.15 -1.04
C VAL A 18 -2.26 -15.64 -0.46
N PRO A 19 -1.97 -16.95 -0.36
CA PRO A 19 -0.64 -17.42 0.03
C PRO A 19 0.47 -16.84 -0.86
N ALA A 20 1.63 -16.51 -0.29
CA ALA A 20 2.75 -15.88 -1.02
C ALA A 20 3.15 -16.62 -2.31
N SER A 21 3.09 -17.94 -2.30
CA SER A 21 3.43 -18.79 -3.45
C SER A 21 2.51 -18.59 -4.66
N GLN A 22 1.31 -18.03 -4.47
CA GLN A 22 0.34 -17.77 -5.53
C GLN A 22 0.37 -16.31 -6.02
N VAL A 23 1.06 -15.41 -5.31
CA VAL A 23 1.00 -13.97 -5.59
C VAL A 23 1.57 -13.64 -6.97
N HIS A 24 2.68 -14.27 -7.38
CA HIS A 24 3.29 -14.03 -8.69
C HIS A 24 2.31 -14.27 -9.84
N ASP A 25 1.59 -15.40 -9.83
CA ASP A 25 0.66 -15.75 -10.91
C ASP A 25 -0.54 -14.80 -10.97
N ILE A 26 -1.02 -14.35 -9.80
CA ILE A 26 -2.07 -13.34 -9.71
C ILE A 26 -1.59 -12.00 -10.25
N VAL A 27 -0.37 -11.57 -9.89
CA VAL A 27 0.24 -10.33 -10.40
C VAL A 27 0.35 -10.39 -11.93
N ALA A 28 0.82 -11.50 -12.49
CA ALA A 28 0.87 -11.67 -13.94
C ALA A 28 -0.53 -11.59 -14.59
N SER A 29 -1.55 -12.16 -13.96
CA SER A 29 -2.94 -12.08 -14.42
C SER A 29 -3.52 -10.66 -14.34
N CYS A 30 -3.26 -9.94 -13.24
CA CYS A 30 -3.59 -8.52 -13.12
C CYS A 30 -2.92 -7.69 -14.23
N GLY A 31 -1.65 -7.98 -14.55
CA GLY A 31 -0.93 -7.34 -15.64
C GLY A 31 -1.61 -7.53 -17.00
N ARG A 32 -2.06 -8.76 -17.32
CA ARG A 32 -2.81 -9.06 -18.55
C ARG A 32 -4.15 -8.32 -18.62
N MET A 33 -4.79 -8.11 -17.47
CA MET A 33 -6.06 -7.38 -17.37
C MET A 33 -5.88 -5.85 -17.28
N GLY A 34 -4.63 -5.36 -17.34
CA GLY A 34 -4.35 -3.93 -17.39
C GLY A 34 -4.55 -3.19 -16.06
N VAL A 35 -4.58 -3.91 -14.93
CA VAL A 35 -4.62 -3.34 -13.58
C VAL A 35 -3.48 -2.34 -13.40
N LYS A 36 -3.66 -1.29 -12.59
CA LYS A 36 -2.64 -0.24 -12.39
C LYS A 36 -1.99 -0.30 -11.03
N GLY A 37 -2.81 -0.48 -9.98
CA GLY A 37 -2.35 -0.54 -8.61
C GLY A 37 -2.53 -1.93 -8.01
N LEU A 38 -1.54 -2.37 -7.23
CA LEU A 38 -1.60 -3.61 -6.47
C LEU A 38 -1.38 -3.31 -4.98
N VAL A 39 -2.23 -3.85 -4.12
CA VAL A 39 -2.03 -3.85 -2.66
C VAL A 39 -1.80 -5.30 -2.25
N ILE A 40 -0.56 -5.66 -1.96
CA ILE A 40 -0.21 -7.02 -1.58
C ILE A 40 -0.19 -7.11 -0.05
N VAL A 41 -1.28 -7.65 0.50
CA VAL A 41 -1.42 -7.85 1.95
C VAL A 41 -0.56 -9.02 2.42
N SER A 42 -0.43 -10.04 1.59
CA SER A 42 0.26 -11.29 1.90
C SER A 42 1.69 -11.06 2.42
N ALA A 43 2.01 -11.71 3.53
CA ALA A 43 3.38 -11.90 4.02
C ALA A 43 4.04 -13.12 3.36
N GLY A 44 5.30 -13.42 3.70
CA GLY A 44 6.10 -14.50 3.14
C GLY A 44 7.13 -14.03 2.11
N PHE A 45 7.62 -12.79 2.22
CA PHE A 45 8.50 -12.13 1.25
C PHE A 45 9.85 -11.79 1.91
N ALA A 46 10.44 -10.62 1.65
CA ALA A 46 11.80 -10.29 2.10
C ALA A 46 11.99 -10.40 3.63
N GLU A 47 10.93 -10.26 4.42
CA GLU A 47 10.95 -10.45 5.87
C GLU A 47 11.14 -11.92 6.30
N SER A 48 10.98 -12.86 5.37
CA SER A 48 11.10 -14.31 5.58
C SER A 48 12.45 -14.89 5.12
N GLY A 49 13.44 -14.04 4.82
CA GLY A 49 14.79 -14.44 4.39
C GLY A 49 14.99 -14.49 2.88
N ASP A 50 16.09 -15.12 2.43
CA ASP A 50 16.58 -14.99 1.05
C ASP A 50 15.60 -15.50 -0.02
N GLU A 51 14.93 -16.62 0.23
CA GLU A 51 13.93 -17.15 -0.70
C GLU A 51 12.71 -16.23 -0.81
N GLY A 52 12.28 -15.63 0.31
CA GLY A 52 11.20 -14.65 0.30
C GLY A 52 11.60 -13.35 -0.40
N ARG A 53 12.88 -12.94 -0.28
CA ARG A 53 13.42 -11.80 -1.01
C ARG A 53 13.47 -12.04 -2.51
N ARG A 54 13.93 -13.22 -2.96
CA ARG A 54 13.87 -13.62 -4.38
C ARG A 54 12.44 -13.57 -4.92
N ARG A 55 11.47 -14.12 -4.18
CA ARG A 55 10.05 -14.05 -4.53
C ARG A 55 9.53 -12.61 -4.65
N GLN A 56 9.97 -11.73 -3.75
CA GLN A 56 9.61 -10.31 -3.79
C GLN A 56 10.14 -9.63 -5.04
N GLU A 57 11.42 -9.86 -5.37
CA GLU A 57 12.07 -9.32 -6.57
C GLU A 57 11.34 -9.74 -7.84
N GLU A 58 10.95 -11.02 -7.94
CA GLU A 58 10.17 -11.55 -9.07
C GLU A 58 8.81 -10.86 -9.21
N VAL A 59 8.06 -10.74 -8.11
CA VAL A 59 6.75 -10.06 -8.10
C VAL A 59 6.87 -8.59 -8.53
N VAL A 60 7.88 -7.87 -8.02
CA VAL A 60 8.11 -6.47 -8.39
C VAL A 60 8.52 -6.34 -9.85
N ALA A 61 9.37 -7.23 -10.35
CA ALA A 61 9.77 -7.24 -11.76
C ALA A 61 8.55 -7.43 -12.68
N THR A 62 7.73 -8.46 -12.42
CA THR A 62 6.51 -8.72 -13.21
C THR A 62 5.53 -7.56 -13.17
N ALA A 63 5.34 -6.92 -12.01
CA ALA A 63 4.46 -5.75 -11.92
C ALA A 63 4.97 -4.58 -12.76
N ARG A 64 6.28 -4.27 -12.68
CA ARG A 64 6.90 -3.18 -13.46
C ARG A 64 6.87 -3.44 -14.96
N GLU A 65 7.06 -4.69 -15.40
CA GLU A 65 6.95 -5.08 -16.82
C GLU A 65 5.57 -4.74 -17.41
N HIS A 66 4.52 -4.77 -16.59
CA HIS A 66 3.15 -4.42 -16.99
C HIS A 66 2.77 -2.97 -16.64
N GLY A 67 3.72 -2.15 -16.17
CA GLY A 67 3.47 -0.76 -15.77
C GLY A 67 2.62 -0.61 -14.51
N MET A 68 2.56 -1.64 -13.66
CA MET A 68 1.86 -1.60 -12.38
C MET A 68 2.75 -1.10 -11.24
N ARG A 69 2.13 -0.53 -10.20
CA ARG A 69 2.80 -0.17 -8.95
C ARG A 69 2.26 -0.99 -7.78
N ILE A 70 3.12 -1.29 -6.80
CA ILE A 70 2.80 -2.13 -5.64
C ILE A 70 2.91 -1.34 -4.33
N VAL A 71 1.85 -1.40 -3.50
CA VAL A 71 1.93 -1.14 -2.07
C VAL A 71 2.12 -2.47 -1.33
N GLY A 72 3.11 -2.54 -0.44
CA GLY A 72 3.51 -3.76 0.26
C GLY A 72 4.78 -4.39 -0.35
N PRO A 73 4.91 -5.74 -0.35
CA PRO A 73 4.01 -6.72 0.26
C PRO A 73 4.03 -6.65 1.79
N ASN A 74 3.38 -7.61 2.46
CA ASN A 74 3.36 -7.71 3.92
C ASN A 74 2.88 -6.41 4.59
N CYS A 75 1.70 -5.93 4.17
CA CYS A 75 1.16 -4.66 4.61
C CYS A 75 -0.24 -4.82 5.21
N LEU A 76 -0.69 -3.81 5.97
CA LEU A 76 -2.07 -3.73 6.45
C LEU A 76 -3.07 -3.34 5.35
N GLY A 77 -2.58 -2.77 4.24
CA GLY A 77 -3.36 -2.22 3.14
C GLY A 77 -3.43 -0.69 3.15
N ILE A 78 -4.40 -0.14 2.43
CA ILE A 78 -4.57 1.31 2.23
C ILE A 78 -6.00 1.79 2.50
N ALA A 79 -6.15 3.05 2.88
CA ALA A 79 -7.43 3.73 2.99
C ALA A 79 -7.33 5.18 2.52
N ALA A 80 -8.41 5.68 1.90
CA ALA A 80 -8.58 7.06 1.51
C ALA A 80 -9.97 7.53 1.95
N THR A 81 -10.02 8.64 2.70
CA THR A 81 -11.26 9.10 3.33
C THR A 81 -11.93 10.24 2.57
N ASP A 82 -11.36 10.68 1.44
CA ASP A 82 -12.00 11.67 0.55
C ASP A 82 -13.45 11.23 0.26
N PRO A 83 -14.46 12.09 0.50
CA PRO A 83 -15.87 11.76 0.31
C PRO A 83 -16.24 11.26 -1.09
N ARG A 84 -15.45 11.60 -2.11
CA ARG A 84 -15.62 11.14 -3.51
C ARG A 84 -15.09 9.74 -3.74
N VAL A 85 -14.11 9.29 -2.94
CA VAL A 85 -13.44 7.99 -3.08
C VAL A 85 -13.93 6.99 -2.05
N ARG A 86 -13.85 7.33 -0.75
CA ARG A 86 -14.25 6.50 0.40
C ARG A 86 -13.75 5.04 0.31
N LEU A 87 -12.45 4.88 0.19
CA LEU A 87 -11.80 3.57 0.10
C LEU A 87 -11.29 3.12 1.48
N ASN A 88 -11.64 1.90 1.88
CA ASN A 88 -10.93 1.19 2.93
C ASN A 88 -10.57 -0.21 2.44
N ALA A 89 -9.35 -0.36 1.92
CA ALA A 89 -8.74 -1.60 1.49
C ALA A 89 -7.73 -2.11 2.55
N THR A 90 -8.09 -1.98 3.82
CA THR A 90 -7.33 -2.53 4.95
C THR A 90 -8.11 -3.67 5.62
N PHE A 91 -7.42 -4.49 6.40
CA PHE A 91 -8.05 -5.43 7.34
C PHE A 91 -7.99 -4.92 8.79
N ALA A 92 -7.87 -3.60 9.00
CA ALA A 92 -7.93 -3.01 10.33
C ALA A 92 -9.35 -3.17 10.94
N PRO A 93 -9.49 -3.34 12.27
CA PRO A 93 -10.80 -3.52 12.91
C PRO A 93 -11.78 -2.36 12.71
N ALA A 94 -11.27 -1.16 12.47
CA ALA A 94 -12.07 0.02 12.18
C ALA A 94 -11.37 0.87 11.11
N PRO A 95 -12.13 1.56 10.24
CA PRO A 95 -11.56 2.48 9.29
C PRO A 95 -10.94 3.70 10.01
N PRO A 96 -9.95 4.37 9.39
CA PRO A 96 -9.51 5.66 9.87
C PRO A 96 -10.66 6.69 9.85
N PRO A 97 -10.75 7.57 10.86
CA PRO A 97 -11.73 8.65 10.85
C PRO A 97 -11.33 9.67 9.74
N PRO A 98 -12.29 10.27 9.02
CA PRO A 98 -11.97 11.23 7.97
C PRO A 98 -11.34 12.51 8.53
N GLY A 99 -10.38 13.08 7.82
CA GLY A 99 -9.77 14.38 8.12
C GLY A 99 -8.69 14.76 7.12
N ARG A 100 -7.66 15.48 7.57
CA ARG A 100 -6.69 16.15 6.71
C ARG A 100 -5.23 15.76 6.98
N ALA A 101 -5.00 14.71 7.77
CA ALA A 101 -3.66 14.16 7.97
C ALA A 101 -3.45 12.90 7.12
N ALA A 102 -2.40 12.83 6.31
CA ALA A 102 -2.00 11.60 5.67
C ALA A 102 -1.03 10.83 6.57
N MET A 103 -1.12 9.50 6.57
CA MET A 103 -0.21 8.66 7.33
C MET A 103 0.35 7.51 6.50
N CYS A 104 1.67 7.37 6.51
CA CYS A 104 2.38 6.18 6.05
C CYS A 104 2.94 5.41 7.26
N SER A 105 2.71 4.10 7.28
CA SER A 105 3.22 3.20 8.33
C SER A 105 3.93 1.99 7.74
N GLN A 106 5.21 1.83 8.06
CA GLN A 106 5.96 0.62 7.71
C GLN A 106 5.47 -0.59 8.53
N SER A 107 5.14 -0.39 9.82
CA SER A 107 4.57 -1.43 10.67
C SER A 107 3.05 -1.50 10.56
N GLY A 108 2.51 -2.67 10.20
CA GLY A 108 1.06 -2.91 10.16
C GLY A 108 0.42 -2.87 11.55
N ALA A 109 1.03 -3.52 12.54
CA ALA A 109 0.49 -3.58 13.91
C ALA A 109 0.44 -2.19 14.56
N LEU A 110 1.49 -1.38 14.39
CA LEU A 110 1.47 0.00 14.85
C LEU A 110 0.46 0.84 14.08
N GLY A 111 0.32 0.61 12.77
CA GLY A 111 -0.73 1.23 11.96
C GLY A 111 -2.14 1.03 12.53
N VAL A 112 -2.48 -0.20 12.95
CA VAL A 112 -3.75 -0.49 13.63
C VAL A 112 -3.88 0.31 14.93
N ALA A 113 -2.83 0.33 15.76
CA ALA A 113 -2.84 1.06 17.02
C ALA A 113 -3.01 2.56 16.82
N VAL A 114 -2.36 3.13 15.81
CA VAL A 114 -2.46 4.56 15.47
C VAL A 114 -3.84 4.90 14.93
N ILE A 115 -4.43 4.06 14.06
CA ILE A 115 -5.83 4.25 13.61
C ILE A 115 -6.79 4.25 14.81
N ALA A 116 -6.64 3.29 15.74
CA ALA A 116 -7.45 3.23 16.94
C ALA A 116 -7.29 4.50 17.81
N GLN A 117 -6.05 4.99 17.97
CA GLN A 117 -5.76 6.18 18.73
C GLN A 117 -6.29 7.45 18.06
N ALA A 118 -6.13 7.57 16.74
CA ALA A 118 -6.64 8.67 15.93
C ALA A 118 -8.15 8.85 16.13
N ARG A 119 -8.91 7.74 16.16
CA ARG A 119 -10.34 7.76 16.50
C ARG A 119 -10.62 8.26 17.92
N ARG A 120 -9.80 7.86 18.91
CA ARG A 120 -9.98 8.27 20.31
C ARG A 120 -9.73 9.75 20.53
N VAL A 121 -8.77 10.34 19.82
CA VAL A 121 -8.40 11.75 19.97
C VAL A 121 -9.01 12.65 18.90
N SER A 122 -9.89 12.12 18.05
CA SER A 122 -10.51 12.83 16.92
C SER A 122 -9.49 13.44 15.94
N LEU A 123 -8.35 12.77 15.73
CA LEU A 123 -7.41 13.09 14.66
C LEU A 123 -7.88 12.39 13.39
N GLY A 124 -8.42 13.16 12.44
CA GLY A 124 -8.90 12.63 11.17
C GLY A 124 -7.78 12.45 10.14
N LEU A 125 -7.79 11.33 9.42
CA LEU A 125 -6.85 11.04 8.35
C LEU A 125 -7.47 11.27 6.97
N SER A 126 -6.75 11.91 6.04
CA SER A 126 -7.11 12.00 4.61
C SER A 126 -6.80 10.68 3.89
N ALA A 127 -5.64 10.10 4.19
CA ALA A 127 -5.19 8.82 3.69
C ALA A 127 -4.40 8.04 4.75
N PHE A 128 -4.43 6.72 4.66
CA PHE A 128 -3.59 5.80 5.42
C PHE A 128 -2.98 4.79 4.46
N VAL A 129 -1.67 4.64 4.48
CA VAL A 129 -0.96 3.66 3.65
C VAL A 129 -0.03 2.85 4.55
N SER A 130 -0.31 1.56 4.68
CA SER A 130 0.68 0.64 5.22
C SER A 130 1.55 0.14 4.07
N VAL A 131 2.84 0.45 4.14
CA VAL A 131 3.77 0.16 3.04
C VAL A 131 4.52 -1.16 3.22
N GLY A 132 4.45 -1.76 4.42
CA GLY A 132 5.02 -3.08 4.70
C GLY A 132 6.51 -3.14 4.35
N ASN A 133 6.88 -4.10 3.50
CA ASN A 133 8.27 -4.27 3.06
C ASN A 133 8.78 -3.13 2.16
N LYS A 134 7.92 -2.22 1.67
CA LYS A 134 8.29 -1.10 0.77
C LYS A 134 9.03 -1.56 -0.49
N ALA A 135 8.52 -2.61 -1.13
CA ALA A 135 9.21 -3.23 -2.27
C ALA A 135 9.13 -2.41 -3.56
N ASP A 136 8.15 -1.51 -3.67
CA ASP A 136 7.99 -0.63 -4.83
C ASP A 136 7.55 0.79 -4.43
N VAL A 137 6.28 1.02 -4.07
CA VAL A 137 5.85 2.31 -3.52
C VAL A 137 6.43 2.47 -2.11
N ALA A 138 7.16 3.57 -1.90
CA ALA A 138 7.85 3.87 -0.66
C ALA A 138 7.46 5.25 -0.10
N ASP A 139 8.13 5.65 0.97
CA ASP A 139 7.90 6.91 1.70
C ASP A 139 8.01 8.16 0.81
N HIS A 140 9.01 8.21 -0.08
CA HIS A 140 9.20 9.35 -0.98
C HIS A 140 8.09 9.49 -2.02
N ASP A 141 7.61 8.40 -2.64
CA ASP A 141 6.49 8.46 -3.59
C ASP A 141 5.24 9.05 -2.90
N LEU A 142 5.00 8.66 -1.65
CA LEU A 142 3.85 9.13 -0.88
C LEU A 142 4.00 10.58 -0.45
N LEU A 143 5.22 11.00 -0.07
CA LEU A 143 5.49 12.39 0.26
C LEU A 143 5.25 13.30 -0.96
N GLU A 144 5.73 12.91 -2.14
CA GLU A 144 5.46 13.65 -3.38
C GLU A 144 3.96 13.68 -3.70
N PHE A 145 3.29 12.52 -3.64
CA PHE A 145 1.86 12.45 -3.92
C PHE A 145 1.02 13.32 -2.98
N TRP A 146 1.34 13.34 -1.69
CA TRP A 146 0.61 14.13 -0.70
C TRP A 146 1.04 15.59 -0.63
N GLY A 147 2.27 15.94 -1.04
CA GLY A 147 2.76 17.31 -1.05
C GLY A 147 1.93 18.23 -1.94
N ASP A 148 1.36 17.68 -3.02
CA ASP A 148 0.48 18.39 -3.95
C ASP A 148 -1.02 18.13 -3.69
N ASP A 149 -1.38 17.37 -2.65
CA ASP A 149 -2.77 17.01 -2.36
C ASP A 149 -3.49 18.07 -1.49
N PRO A 150 -4.46 18.83 -2.02
CA PRO A 150 -5.19 19.83 -1.23
C PRO A 150 -6.08 19.22 -0.13
N ALA A 151 -6.27 17.90 -0.09
CA ALA A 151 -6.96 17.21 0.99
C ALA A 151 -6.06 16.92 2.21
N THR A 152 -4.75 17.11 2.08
CA THR A 152 -3.75 16.75 3.10
C THR A 152 -2.98 17.98 3.59
N ASP A 153 -3.12 18.31 4.89
CA ASP A 153 -2.40 19.42 5.56
C ASP A 153 -1.15 18.94 6.32
N VAL A 154 -1.15 17.69 6.77
CA VAL A 154 -0.10 17.12 7.62
C VAL A 154 0.23 15.72 7.14
N ILE A 155 1.52 15.43 6.97
CA ILE A 155 2.00 14.10 6.60
C ILE A 155 2.73 13.49 7.80
N LEU A 156 2.33 12.27 8.16
CA LEU A 156 2.88 11.50 9.28
C LEU A 156 3.57 10.25 8.74
N PHE A 157 4.81 10.04 9.16
CA PHE A 157 5.59 8.86 8.79
C PHE A 157 5.98 8.06 10.03
N TYR A 158 5.71 6.75 10.00
CA TYR A 158 6.40 5.79 10.84
C TYR A 158 7.27 4.89 9.95
N LEU A 159 8.59 5.08 10.03
CA LEU A 159 9.58 4.42 9.19
C LEU A 159 10.58 3.66 10.05
N GLU A 160 10.84 2.41 9.68
CA GLU A 160 11.88 1.58 10.27
C GLU A 160 13.16 1.62 9.43
N SER A 161 13.04 1.99 8.15
CA SER A 161 14.15 2.17 7.22
C SER A 161 13.82 3.27 6.20
N PHE A 162 14.83 3.77 5.49
CA PHE A 162 14.67 4.69 4.35
C PHE A 162 15.13 3.97 3.07
N THR A 163 14.32 4.04 2.01
CA THR A 163 14.64 3.39 0.72
C THR A 163 15.55 4.27 -0.13
N ASP A 164 15.30 5.60 -0.15
CA ASP A 164 16.13 6.60 -0.83
C ASP A 164 16.28 7.85 0.06
N PRO A 165 17.25 7.87 0.99
CA PRO A 165 17.43 8.97 1.94
C PRO A 165 17.76 10.30 1.27
N ASP A 166 18.53 10.27 0.18
CA ASP A 166 18.97 11.47 -0.54
C ASP A 166 17.81 12.12 -1.27
N HIS A 167 16.97 11.31 -1.92
CA HIS A 167 15.77 11.81 -2.56
C HIS A 167 14.78 12.36 -1.54
N LEU A 168 14.52 11.62 -0.46
CA LEU A 168 13.61 12.06 0.60
C LEU A 168 14.05 13.41 1.19
N SER A 169 15.35 13.60 1.43
CA SER A 169 15.91 14.84 1.98
C SER A 169 15.76 16.05 1.06
N ARG A 170 15.54 15.85 -0.26
CA ARG A 170 15.33 16.94 -1.22
C ARG A 170 13.88 17.39 -1.30
N ILE A 171 12.94 16.51 -0.99
CA ILE A 171 11.50 16.74 -1.18
C ILE A 171 10.75 17.04 0.13
N ALA A 172 11.41 16.87 1.29
CA ALA A 172 10.89 17.22 2.62
C ALA A 172 11.27 18.64 3.03
#